data_AF-A0AAU7MBB5-F1
#
_entry.id   AF-A0AAU7MBB5-F1
#
_cell.length_a   1.000
_cell.length_b   1.000
_cell.length_c   1.000
_cell.angle_alpha   90.00
_cell.angle_beta   90.00
_cell.angle_gamma   90.00
#
_symmetry.space_group_name_H-M   'P 1'
#
loop_
_entity.id
_entity.type
_entity.pdbx_description
1 polymer ?
#
loop_
_entity_poly.entity_id
_entity_poly.type
_entity_poly.pdbx_seq_one_letter_code
_entity_poly.pdbx_strand_id
1 'polypeptide(L)'
;MEPVPAPDSSDGSADLSVGDPALGKSRLLSRQCDTCIFAPGNRMHLAAGRLRDLVTEARRRESFIVCHDTLPHYRHPAAKPAICRGFADRYHTQALQLIERLFGFVEIDPPQPPHTPTASPKE
;
A
#
# COMPACT_ATOMS: atom_id res chain seq x y z
N MET A 1 11.34 -10.64 42.20
CA MET A 1 11.41 -10.85 40.74
C MET A 1 10.51 -9.80 40.12
N GLU A 2 11.09 -8.66 39.76
CA GLU A 2 10.35 -7.57 39.11
C GLU A 2 10.01 -7.96 37.66
N PRO A 3 8.85 -7.58 37.14
CA PRO A 3 8.49 -7.83 35.76
C PRO A 3 9.39 -7.00 34.85
N VAL A 4 10.05 -7.67 33.91
CA VAL A 4 10.86 -7.03 32.87
C VAL A 4 9.92 -6.19 31.99
N PRO A 5 10.14 -4.88 31.82
CA PRO A 5 9.32 -4.09 30.90
C PRO A 5 9.49 -4.65 29.48
N ALA A 6 8.36 -4.84 28.80
CA ALA A 6 8.34 -5.26 27.39
C ALA A 6 9.12 -4.24 26.54
N PRO A 7 9.89 -4.67 25.53
CA PRO A 7 10.58 -3.74 24.65
C PRO A 7 9.54 -2.88 23.94
N ASP A 8 9.65 -1.57 24.14
CA ASP A 8 8.88 -0.53 23.47
C ASP A 8 9.18 -0.64 21.96
N SER A 9 8.38 -1.45 21.28
CA SER A 9 8.50 -1.71 19.85
C SER A 9 7.81 -0.58 19.10
N SER A 10 8.28 0.65 19.30
CA SER A 10 8.04 1.73 18.34
C SER A 10 8.98 1.51 17.16
N ASP A 11 8.73 0.39 16.48
CA ASP A 11 9.48 -0.11 15.35
C ASP A 11 9.00 0.69 14.13
N GLY A 12 9.90 1.32 13.40
CA GLY A 12 9.58 2.06 12.16
C GLY A 12 8.84 1.22 11.09
N SER A 13 8.71 -0.09 11.35
CA SER A 13 7.86 -1.08 10.68
C SER A 13 6.35 -0.84 10.80
N ALA A 14 5.87 -0.23 11.90
CA ALA A 14 4.44 -0.03 12.13
C ALA A 14 3.81 0.87 11.06
N ASP A 15 4.60 1.79 10.51
CA ASP A 15 4.14 2.78 9.56
C ASP A 15 3.84 2.18 8.18
N LEU A 16 4.42 1.02 7.83
CA LEU A 16 4.19 0.35 6.55
C LEU A 16 3.22 -0.84 6.64
N SER A 17 2.60 -1.05 7.79
CA SER A 17 1.63 -2.13 7.97
C SER A 17 0.44 -1.96 7.03
N VAL A 18 0.08 -3.01 6.30
CA VAL A 18 -1.12 -3.05 5.44
C VAL A 18 -2.33 -3.69 6.14
N GLY A 19 -2.17 -4.14 7.38
CA GLY A 19 -3.26 -4.75 8.16
C GLY A 19 -4.33 -3.74 8.57
N ASP A 20 -5.59 -4.17 8.49
CA ASP A 20 -6.74 -3.53 9.13
C ASP A 20 -7.08 -4.29 10.42
N PRO A 21 -6.67 -3.78 11.60
CA PRO A 21 -6.90 -4.46 12.86
C PRO A 21 -8.38 -4.48 13.28
N ALA A 22 -9.20 -3.54 12.80
CA ALA A 22 -10.62 -3.50 13.15
C ALA A 22 -11.39 -4.60 12.42
N LEU A 23 -11.00 -4.91 11.18
CA LEU A 23 -11.64 -5.94 10.36
C LEU A 23 -10.93 -7.29 10.43
N GLY A 24 -9.71 -7.35 10.94
CA GLY A 24 -8.87 -8.56 10.90
C GLY A 24 -8.46 -8.95 9.47
N LYS A 25 -8.35 -7.96 8.57
CA LYS A 25 -8.08 -8.14 7.13
C LYS A 25 -6.81 -7.41 6.69
N SER A 26 -6.36 -7.64 5.47
CA SER A 26 -5.33 -6.78 4.85
C SER A 26 -5.96 -5.80 3.86
N ARG A 27 -5.50 -4.55 3.87
CA ARG A 27 -5.93 -3.53 2.91
C ARG A 27 -5.33 -3.80 1.53
N LEU A 28 -6.19 -3.78 0.52
CA LEU A 28 -5.83 -3.85 -0.90
C LEU A 28 -6.50 -2.66 -1.60
N LEU A 29 -5.78 -1.95 -2.47
CA LEU A 29 -6.45 -0.94 -3.28
C LEU A 29 -7.49 -1.60 -4.20
N SER A 30 -8.72 -1.07 -4.25
CA SER A 30 -9.82 -1.56 -5.09
C SER A 30 -9.50 -1.48 -6.58
N ARG A 31 -8.72 -0.47 -6.98
CA ARG A 31 -8.30 -0.18 -8.35
C ARG A 31 -6.86 0.35 -8.39
N GLN A 32 -6.26 0.38 -9.58
CA GLN A 32 -4.95 1.01 -9.76
C GLN A 32 -5.05 2.51 -9.46
N CYS A 33 -4.09 3.05 -8.70
CA CYS A 33 -4.00 4.48 -8.43
C CYS A 33 -3.60 5.29 -9.68
N ASP A 34 -3.80 6.60 -9.65
CA ASP A 34 -3.61 7.46 -10.82
C ASP A 34 -2.16 7.47 -11.33
N THR A 35 -1.21 7.28 -10.43
CA THR A 35 0.22 7.22 -10.71
C THR A 35 0.77 5.80 -10.67
N CYS A 36 -0.08 4.77 -10.86
CA CYS A 36 0.33 3.38 -10.73
C CYS A 36 1.56 3.03 -11.60
N ILE A 37 2.58 2.42 -10.97
CA ILE A 37 3.80 1.98 -11.64
C ILE A 37 3.56 0.87 -12.68
N PHE A 38 2.39 0.22 -12.64
CA PHE A 38 1.97 -0.78 -13.62
C PHE A 38 1.00 -0.25 -14.68
N ALA A 39 0.58 1.02 -14.58
CA ALA A 39 -0.18 1.66 -15.64
C ALA A 39 0.75 2.01 -16.82
N PRO A 40 0.23 2.05 -18.06
CA PRO A 40 1.02 2.47 -19.22
C PRO A 40 1.61 3.88 -19.02
N GLY A 41 2.82 4.09 -19.57
CA GLY A 41 3.44 5.41 -19.67
C GLY A 41 4.41 5.80 -18.55
N ASN A 42 4.81 4.90 -17.65
CA ASN A 42 5.78 5.16 -16.57
C ASN A 42 5.44 6.44 -15.76
N ARG A 43 4.23 6.49 -15.19
CA ARG A 43 3.66 7.68 -14.54
C ARG A 43 4.44 8.19 -13.31
N MET A 44 5.32 7.36 -12.76
CA MET A 44 6.20 7.70 -11.64
C MET A 44 7.64 8.05 -12.07
N HIS A 45 7.89 8.16 -13.39
CA HIS A 45 9.20 8.50 -13.94
C HIS A 45 10.33 7.61 -13.40
N LEU A 46 10.05 6.31 -13.26
CA LEU A 46 11.03 5.35 -12.76
C LEU A 46 12.21 5.26 -13.71
N ALA A 47 13.42 5.15 -13.16
CA ALA A 47 14.61 4.82 -13.93
C ALA A 47 14.43 3.48 -14.67
N ALA A 48 15.11 3.33 -15.80
CA ALA A 48 15.07 2.10 -16.58
C ALA A 48 15.43 0.89 -15.69
N GLY A 49 14.67 -0.21 -15.81
CA GLY A 49 14.87 -1.42 -15.01
C GLY A 49 14.30 -1.36 -13.59
N ARG A 50 14.05 -0.18 -13.00
CA ARG A 50 13.67 -0.07 -11.58
C ARG A 50 12.39 -0.82 -11.21
N LEU A 51 11.37 -0.77 -12.08
CA LEU A 51 10.13 -1.55 -11.87
C LEU A 51 10.41 -3.06 -11.89
N ARG A 52 11.26 -3.51 -12.82
CA ARG A 52 11.62 -4.93 -12.94
C ARG A 52 12.34 -5.40 -11.68
N ASP A 53 13.26 -4.60 -11.15
CA ASP A 53 14.01 -4.93 -9.92
C ASP A 53 13.08 -5.03 -8.72
N LEU A 54 12.18 -4.04 -8.56
CA LEU A 54 11.19 -4.02 -7.48
C LEU A 54 10.29 -5.26 -7.52
N VAL A 55 9.77 -5.60 -8.70
CA VAL A 55 8.95 -6.80 -8.90
C VAL A 55 9.75 -8.07 -8.60
N THR A 56 10.99 -8.14 -9.10
CA THR A 56 11.86 -9.31 -8.89
C THR A 56 12.10 -9.55 -7.41
N GLU A 57 12.40 -8.50 -6.65
CA GLU A 57 12.63 -8.59 -5.22
C GLU A 57 11.36 -8.97 -4.45
N ALA A 58 10.21 -8.33 -4.76
CA ALA A 58 8.94 -8.65 -4.10
C ALA A 58 8.55 -10.12 -4.31
N ARG A 59 8.74 -10.64 -5.53
CA ARG A 59 8.51 -12.06 -5.85
C ARG A 59 9.50 -12.98 -5.15
N ARG A 60 10.79 -12.64 -5.14
CA ARG A 60 11.83 -13.43 -4.46
C ARG A 60 11.55 -13.57 -2.96
N ARG A 61 10.98 -12.53 -2.34
CA ARG A 61 10.57 -12.55 -0.93
C ARG A 61 9.20 -13.17 -0.69
N GLU A 62 8.53 -13.65 -1.74
CA GLU A 62 7.15 -14.15 -1.66
C GLU A 62 6.18 -13.16 -0.98
N SER A 63 6.41 -11.86 -1.23
CA SER A 63 5.72 -10.75 -0.57
C SER A 63 4.89 -9.94 -1.57
N PHE A 64 4.46 -8.75 -1.18
CA PHE A 64 3.71 -7.81 -1.99
C PHE A 64 4.38 -6.43 -2.03
N ILE A 65 3.91 -5.57 -2.92
CA ILE A 65 4.32 -4.17 -2.99
C ILE A 65 3.26 -3.32 -2.29
N VAL A 66 3.68 -2.47 -1.36
CA VAL A 66 2.83 -1.41 -0.78
C VAL A 66 2.64 -0.30 -1.80
N CYS A 67 1.41 0.18 -1.96
CA CYS A 67 1.13 1.28 -2.90
C CYS A 67 1.82 2.57 -2.43
N HIS A 68 2.54 3.22 -3.35
CA HIS A 68 3.28 4.45 -3.04
C HIS A 68 2.37 5.63 -2.68
N ASP A 69 1.16 5.73 -3.24
CA ASP A 69 0.17 6.76 -2.89
C ASP A 69 -0.35 6.59 -1.45
N THR A 70 -0.13 5.41 -0.84
CA THR A 70 -0.49 5.11 0.55
C THR A 70 0.73 5.03 1.48
N LEU A 71 1.92 5.40 0.99
CA LEU A 71 3.09 5.43 1.86
C LEU A 71 2.96 6.57 2.88
N PRO A 72 3.32 6.31 4.14
CA PRO A 72 3.43 7.36 5.14
C PRO A 72 4.38 8.46 4.68
N HIS A 73 4.06 9.70 5.06
CA HIS A 73 4.85 10.88 4.73
C HIS A 73 5.03 11.17 3.22
N TYR A 74 4.28 10.49 2.36
CA TYR A 74 4.20 10.81 0.93
C TYR A 74 2.95 11.65 0.62
N ARG A 75 2.47 11.59 -0.63
CA ARG A 75 1.39 12.42 -1.18
C ARG A 75 0.12 12.48 -0.33
N HIS A 76 -0.20 11.42 0.42
CA HIS A 76 -1.39 11.34 1.27
C HIS A 76 -1.01 10.86 2.67
N PRO A 77 -0.52 11.74 3.58
CA PRO A 77 -0.01 11.33 4.89
C PRO A 77 -1.07 10.69 5.80
N ALA A 78 -2.34 10.99 5.58
CA ALA A 78 -3.46 10.40 6.32
C ALA A 78 -3.91 9.03 5.75
N ALA A 79 -3.42 8.65 4.56
CA ALA A 79 -3.76 7.36 3.98
C ALA A 79 -3.00 6.25 4.72
N LYS A 80 -3.72 5.19 5.09
CA LYS A 80 -3.10 4.01 5.68
C LYS A 80 -2.49 3.14 4.56
N PRO A 81 -1.32 2.52 4.77
CA PRO A 81 -0.68 1.70 3.75
C PRO A 81 -1.57 0.58 3.26
N ALA A 82 -1.59 0.35 1.94
CA ALA A 82 -2.36 -0.72 1.32
C ALA A 82 -1.54 -1.44 0.26
N ILE A 83 -1.91 -2.70 0.01
CA ILE A 83 -1.31 -3.51 -1.04
C ILE A 83 -1.63 -2.88 -2.41
N CYS A 84 -0.62 -2.81 -3.27
CA CYS A 84 -0.74 -2.29 -4.62
C CYS A 84 -1.63 -3.20 -5.49
N ARG A 85 -2.77 -2.67 -5.95
CA ARG A 85 -3.67 -3.36 -6.89
C ARG A 85 -2.93 -3.89 -8.11
N GLY A 86 -2.12 -3.05 -8.74
CA GLY A 86 -1.42 -3.42 -9.98
C GLY A 86 -0.44 -4.57 -9.82
N PHE A 87 0.15 -4.75 -8.62
CA PHE A 87 0.99 -5.90 -8.33
C PHE A 87 0.14 -7.15 -8.07
N ALA A 88 -0.89 -7.03 -7.22
CA ALA A 88 -1.78 -8.13 -6.86
C ALA A 88 -2.52 -8.73 -8.08
N ASP A 89 -2.89 -7.91 -9.06
CA ASP A 89 -3.51 -8.37 -10.32
C ASP A 89 -2.58 -9.22 -11.20
N ARG A 90 -1.26 -9.08 -11.04
CA ARG A 90 -0.26 -9.67 -11.94
C ARG A 90 0.51 -10.83 -11.32
N TYR A 91 0.57 -10.90 -9.99
CA TYR A 91 1.43 -11.84 -9.28
C TYR A 91 0.68 -12.49 -8.12
N HIS A 92 0.89 -13.81 -7.96
CA HIS A 92 0.30 -14.62 -6.89
C HIS A 92 1.40 -15.12 -5.93
N THR A 93 2.05 -14.21 -5.22
CA THR A 93 3.06 -14.58 -4.22
C THR A 93 2.44 -15.28 -3.01
N GLN A 94 3.25 -16.00 -2.23
CA GLN A 94 2.77 -16.74 -1.06
C GLN A 94 2.02 -15.83 -0.07
N ALA A 95 2.53 -14.63 0.22
CA ALA A 95 1.85 -13.70 1.11
C ALA A 95 0.44 -13.34 0.63
N LEU A 96 0.25 -13.05 -0.66
CA LEU A 96 -1.06 -12.73 -1.23
C LEU A 96 -2.02 -13.92 -1.12
N GLN A 97 -1.52 -15.13 -1.42
CA GLN A 97 -2.32 -16.35 -1.32
C GLN A 97 -2.72 -16.68 0.12
N LEU A 98 -1.82 -16.47 1.09
CA LEU A 98 -2.12 -16.68 2.51
C LEU A 98 -3.14 -15.66 3.01
N ILE A 99 -2.97 -14.39 2.65
CA ILE A 99 -3.94 -13.35 2.99
C ILE A 99 -5.31 -13.70 2.42
N GLU A 100 -5.41 -14.01 1.13
CA GLU A 100 -6.67 -14.33 0.46
C GLU A 100 -7.41 -15.51 1.13
N ARG A 101 -6.69 -16.56 1.52
CA ARG A 101 -7.28 -17.79 2.06
C ARG A 101 -7.60 -17.74 3.54
N LEU A 102 -6.83 -17.01 4.34
CA LEU A 102 -6.91 -17.06 5.81
C LEU A 102 -7.61 -15.84 6.42
N PHE A 103 -7.40 -14.65 5.85
CA PHE A 103 -7.85 -13.38 6.45
C PHE A 103 -8.81 -12.61 5.53
N GLY A 104 -8.58 -12.68 4.23
CA GLY A 104 -9.25 -11.90 3.21
C GLY A 104 -8.72 -10.47 3.08
N PHE A 105 -9.09 -9.83 1.97
CA PHE A 105 -8.81 -8.43 1.72
C PHE A 105 -9.99 -7.55 2.13
N VAL A 106 -9.68 -6.34 2.61
CA VAL A 106 -10.60 -5.20 2.55
C VAL A 106 -10.15 -4.32 1.40
N GLU A 107 -11.04 -4.14 0.41
CA GLU A 107 -10.76 -3.23 -0.70
C GLU A 107 -10.99 -1.79 -0.25
N ILE A 108 -10.02 -0.91 -0.52
CA ILE A 108 -10.11 0.52 -0.24
C ILE A 108 -9.87 1.31 -1.53
N ASP A 109 -10.57 2.42 -1.71
CA ASP A 109 -10.30 3.27 -2.87
C ASP A 109 -8.94 3.97 -2.78
N PRO A 110 -8.24 4.16 -3.92
CA PRO A 110 -7.04 4.98 -3.94
C PRO A 110 -7.31 6.37 -3.38
N PRO A 111 -6.41 6.90 -2.53
CA PRO A 111 -6.58 8.23 -1.97
C PRO A 111 -6.70 9.25 -3.10
N GLN A 112 -7.68 10.14 -2.96
CA GLN A 112 -7.89 11.23 -3.90
C GLN A 112 -7.02 12.42 -3.48
N PRO A 113 -6.49 13.23 -4.43
CA PRO A 113 -5.89 14.50 -4.08
C PRO A 113 -6.89 15.34 -3.29
N PRO A 114 -6.45 16.10 -2.27
CA PRO A 114 -7.34 16.98 -1.54
C PRO A 114 -7.99 17.94 -2.53
N HIS A 115 -9.29 17.80 -2.72
CA HIS A 115 -10.07 18.74 -3.51
C HIS A 115 -9.96 20.10 -2.80
N THR A 116 -9.27 21.08 -3.40
CA THR A 116 -9.51 22.47 -2.99
C THR A 116 -10.94 22.79 -3.39
N PRO A 117 -11.85 23.11 -2.47
CA PRO A 117 -13.19 23.52 -2.87
C PRO A 117 -13.05 24.79 -3.70
N THR A 118 -13.33 24.68 -5.00
CA THR A 118 -13.51 25.85 -5.87
C THR A 118 -14.63 26.68 -5.25
N ALA A 119 -14.28 27.86 -4.74
CA ALA A 119 -15.26 28.82 -4.28
C ALA A 119 -16.27 29.06 -5.41
N SER A 120 -17.53 28.72 -5.16
CA SER A 120 -18.62 29.08 -6.07
C SER A 120 -18.68 30.62 -6.15
N PRO A 121 -18.80 31.22 -7.35
CA PRO A 121 -19.06 32.64 -7.47
C PRO A 121 -20.33 32.99 -6.70
N LYS A 122 -20.22 33.95 -5.78
CA LYS A 122 -21.36 34.53 -5.10
C LYS A 122 -22.01 35.50 -6.10
N GLU A 123 -23.21 35.17 -6.57
CA GLU A 123 -24.07 36.12 -7.30
C GLU A 123 -24.55 37.26 -6.38
#